data_AF-A0A7W0JFN6-F1
#
_entry.id   AF-A0A7W0JFN6-F1
#
_cell.length_a   1.000
_cell.length_b   1.000
_cell.length_c   1.000
_cell.angle_alpha   90.00
_cell.angle_beta   90.00
_cell.angle_gamma   90.00
#
_symmetry.space_group_name_H-M   'P 1'
#
loop_
_entity.id
_entity.type
_entity.pdbx_description
1 polymer ?
#
loop_
_entity_poly.entity_id
_entity_poly.type
_entity_poly.pdbx_seq_one_letter_code
_entity_poly.pdbx_strand_id
1 'polypeptide(L)'
;VMLLGRAMTGPLFAQSAWNNVTFTGSEIRDPGRNLPRALLWGCALVVGLYLLANLAYVVTLPLDVMRKPPNSIATATMQAALGPAGTVLMAVAIMISTFGCNNGLILAGARVSYAMAHDRLFFSRTGVLNARHVPSAALLLQGVWAALLTLPRTVTTDARTGAVTYGNVYTQLLEYIIPADLVFYALMVGAVIVLRRRSPDAPRPYRTPGYPFVPLVYIVLATLLVLDLIYLAPSTSGIGFLIVLTGLPVYFLWRKKVSSEQ
;
A
#
# COMPACT_ATOMS: atom_id res chain seq x y z
N VAL A 1 2.26 19.80 14.52
CA VAL A 1 2.18 19.23 13.16
C VAL A 1 3.02 17.96 13.04
N MET A 2 4.27 17.96 13.54
CA MET A 2 5.22 16.82 13.48
C MET A 2 4.87 15.53 14.27
N LEU A 3 3.66 15.36 14.80
CA LEU A 3 3.23 14.06 15.35
C LEU A 3 2.18 13.40 14.45
N LEU A 4 1.68 14.15 13.47
CA LEU A 4 0.60 13.72 12.59
C LEU A 4 1.09 12.63 11.64
N GLY A 5 2.26 12.77 11.01
CA GLY A 5 2.77 11.82 10.01
C GLY A 5 2.98 10.43 10.58
N ARG A 6 3.61 10.32 11.76
CA ARG A 6 3.76 9.02 12.45
C ARG A 6 2.42 8.40 12.87
N ALA A 7 1.45 9.20 13.30
CA ALA A 7 0.11 8.70 13.62
C ALA A 7 -0.70 8.33 12.38
N MET A 8 -0.38 8.92 11.22
CA MET A 8 -1.07 8.71 9.94
C MET A 8 -0.57 7.49 9.17
N THR A 9 0.63 6.94 9.46
CA THR A 9 1.15 5.76 8.75
C THR A 9 0.17 4.57 8.81
N GLY A 10 -0.34 4.24 10.01
CA GLY A 10 -1.29 3.16 10.21
C GLY A 10 -2.61 3.36 9.45
N PRO A 11 -3.31 4.48 9.63
CA PRO A 11 -4.52 4.80 8.87
C PRO A 11 -4.31 4.86 7.35
N LEU A 12 -3.22 5.46 6.87
CA LEU A 12 -2.89 5.51 5.44
C LEU A 12 -2.66 4.11 4.87
N PHE A 13 -1.99 3.24 5.63
CA PHE A 13 -1.83 1.85 5.24
C PHE A 13 -3.16 1.09 5.22
N ALA A 14 -4.02 1.29 6.23
CA ALA A 14 -5.34 0.67 6.27
C ALA A 14 -6.25 1.09 5.11
N GLN A 15 -5.98 2.25 4.49
CA GLN A 15 -6.69 2.75 3.30
C GLN A 15 -5.93 2.50 1.99
N SER A 16 -4.78 1.84 2.03
CA SER A 16 -3.99 1.54 0.83
C SER A 16 -4.69 0.50 -0.07
N ALA A 17 -4.15 0.27 -1.27
CA ALA A 17 -4.66 -0.68 -2.27
C ALA A 17 -5.94 -0.28 -3.03
N TRP A 18 -6.51 0.91 -2.78
CA TRP A 18 -7.65 1.42 -3.56
C TRP A 18 -7.33 1.53 -5.07
N ASN A 19 -6.07 1.75 -5.44
CA ASN A 19 -5.60 1.86 -6.82
C ASN A 19 -5.58 0.51 -7.55
N ASN A 20 -5.55 -0.63 -6.85
CA ASN A 20 -5.46 -1.96 -7.47
C ASN A 20 -6.68 -2.27 -8.35
N VAL A 21 -7.86 -1.73 -8.02
CA VAL A 21 -9.07 -1.90 -8.84
C VAL A 21 -8.90 -1.33 -10.26
N THR A 22 -8.03 -0.32 -10.41
CA THR A 22 -7.75 0.29 -11.71
C THR A 22 -6.97 -0.63 -12.64
N PHE A 23 -6.21 -1.59 -12.10
CA PHE A 23 -5.47 -2.58 -12.90
C PHE A 23 -6.40 -3.56 -13.62
N THR A 24 -7.63 -3.72 -13.12
CA THR A 24 -8.69 -4.53 -13.73
C THR A 24 -9.69 -3.65 -14.52
N GLY A 25 -9.31 -2.39 -14.79
CA GLY A 25 -10.13 -1.44 -15.54
C GLY A 25 -10.56 -1.93 -16.93
N SER A 26 -9.73 -2.73 -17.61
CA SER A 26 -10.04 -3.31 -18.93
C SER A 26 -11.10 -4.41 -18.90
N GLU A 27 -11.31 -5.06 -17.76
CA GLU A 27 -12.31 -6.12 -17.57
C GLU A 27 -13.66 -5.56 -17.09
N ILE A 28 -13.72 -4.28 -16.72
CA ILE A 28 -14.92 -3.61 -16.21
C ILE A 28 -15.78 -3.10 -17.38
N ARG A 29 -17.08 -3.41 -17.35
CA ARG A 29 -18.06 -2.84 -18.29
C ARG A 29 -18.16 -1.33 -18.08
N ASP A 30 -18.04 -0.54 -19.15
CA ASP A 30 -18.07 0.94 -19.11
C ASP A 30 -17.17 1.54 -18.01
N PRO A 31 -15.83 1.38 -18.14
CA PRO A 31 -14.89 1.77 -17.09
C PRO A 31 -14.90 3.28 -16.84
N GLY A 32 -15.27 4.10 -17.84
CA GLY A 32 -15.33 5.56 -17.70
C GLY A 32 -16.33 6.03 -16.65
N ARG A 33 -17.42 5.30 -16.43
CA ARG A 33 -18.47 5.64 -15.46
C ARG A 33 -18.45 4.74 -14.23
N ASN A 34 -18.19 3.45 -14.42
CA ASN A 34 -18.29 2.48 -13.33
C ASN A 34 -17.06 2.50 -12.41
N LEU A 35 -15.86 2.73 -12.95
CA LEU A 35 -14.64 2.78 -12.14
C LEU A 35 -14.65 3.95 -11.14
N PRO A 36 -14.98 5.21 -11.53
CA PRO A 36 -15.06 6.31 -10.57
C PRO A 36 -16.15 6.09 -9.51
N ARG A 37 -17.30 5.54 -9.89
CA ARG A 37 -18.40 5.25 -8.96
C ARG A 37 -18.04 4.16 -7.96
N ALA A 38 -17.40 3.09 -8.42
CA ALA A 38 -16.93 2.00 -7.57
C ALA A 38 -15.89 2.51 -6.56
N LEU A 39 -14.95 3.34 -7.00
CA LEU A 39 -13.97 3.98 -6.12
C LEU A 39 -14.63 4.90 -5.09
N LEU A 40 -15.55 5.76 -5.52
CA LEU A 40 -16.20 6.72 -4.62
C LEU A 40 -17.03 6.00 -3.55
N TRP A 41 -17.95 5.11 -3.95
CA TRP A 41 -18.82 4.40 -3.02
C TRP A 41 -18.05 3.38 -2.17
N GLY A 42 -17.08 2.69 -2.76
CA GLY A 42 -16.21 1.75 -2.04
C GLY A 42 -15.41 2.46 -0.96
N CYS A 43 -14.70 3.54 -1.30
CA CYS A 43 -13.94 4.31 -0.33
C CYS A 43 -14.85 4.94 0.74
N ALA A 44 -16.00 5.50 0.37
CA ALA A 44 -16.94 6.08 1.32
C ALA A 44 -17.47 5.05 2.33
N LEU A 45 -17.82 3.85 1.85
CA LEU A 45 -18.25 2.75 2.71
C LEU A 45 -17.14 2.33 3.67
N VAL A 46 -15.92 2.14 3.18
CA VAL A 46 -14.76 1.76 4.01
C VAL A 46 -14.47 2.81 5.07
N VAL A 47 -14.48 4.10 4.71
CA VAL A 47 -14.32 5.19 5.66
C VAL A 47 -15.42 5.14 6.74
N GLY A 48 -16.68 4.95 6.33
CA GLY A 48 -17.79 4.80 7.27
C GLY A 48 -17.59 3.63 8.25
N LEU A 49 -17.22 2.46 7.74
CA LEU A 49 -16.95 1.27 8.56
C LEU A 49 -15.77 1.51 9.53
N TYR A 50 -14.71 2.18 9.08
CA TYR A 50 -13.56 2.50 9.93
C TYR A 50 -13.95 3.48 11.04
N LEU A 51 -14.75 4.50 10.75
CA LEU A 51 -15.24 5.43 11.77
C LEU A 51 -16.12 4.72 12.81
N LEU A 52 -17.02 3.83 12.37
CA LEU A 52 -17.85 3.03 13.26
C LEU A 52 -17.03 2.06 14.12
N ALA A 53 -16.01 1.42 13.55
CA ALA A 53 -15.12 0.53 14.30
C ALA A 53 -14.31 1.31 15.35
N ASN A 54 -13.75 2.48 14.99
CA ASN A 54 -13.03 3.32 15.94
C ASN A 54 -13.95 3.82 17.07
N LEU A 55 -15.20 4.18 16.75
CA LEU A 55 -16.19 4.54 17.76
C LEU A 55 -16.45 3.36 18.71
N ALA A 56 -16.64 2.15 18.18
CA ALA A 56 -16.81 0.95 19.00
C ALA A 56 -15.60 0.69 19.91
N TYR A 57 -14.38 0.87 19.42
CA TYR A 57 -13.16 0.72 20.21
C TYR A 57 -13.08 1.72 21.36
N VAL A 58 -13.37 3.00 21.11
CA VAL A 58 -13.31 4.06 22.13
C VAL A 58 -14.40 3.91 23.20
N VAL A 59 -15.58 3.40 22.84
CA VAL A 59 -16.68 3.20 23.80
C VAL A 59 -16.48 1.95 24.66
N THR A 60 -15.78 0.92 24.16
CA THR A 60 -15.63 -0.36 24.86
C THR A 60 -14.34 -0.49 25.67
N LEU A 61 -13.28 0.23 25.31
CA LEU A 61 -11.96 0.09 25.95
C LEU A 61 -11.46 1.40 26.57
N PRO A 62 -10.90 1.34 27.80
CA PRO A 62 -10.12 2.45 28.34
C PRO A 62 -8.88 2.74 27.48
N LEU A 63 -8.52 4.02 27.34
CA LEU A 63 -7.37 4.46 26.56
C LEU A 63 -6.05 3.79 26.98
N ASP A 64 -5.90 3.47 28.26
CA ASP A 64 -4.69 2.81 28.78
C ASP A 64 -4.53 1.37 28.29
N VAL A 65 -5.63 0.69 27.97
CA VAL A 65 -5.61 -0.65 27.36
C VAL A 65 -5.27 -0.54 25.88
N MET A 66 -5.82 0.46 25.18
CA MET A 66 -5.53 0.71 23.76
C MET A 66 -4.04 1.07 23.52
N ARG A 67 -3.38 1.65 24.52
CA ARG A 67 -1.97 2.07 24.45
C ARG A 67 -0.95 0.96 24.75
N LYS A 68 -1.36 -0.21 25.23
CA LYS A 68 -0.44 -1.31 25.59
C LYS A 68 -0.25 -2.27 24.40
N PRO A 69 0.89 -2.25 23.67
CA PRO A 69 1.24 -3.33 22.74
C PRO A 69 1.41 -4.64 23.55
N PRO A 70 1.06 -5.82 23.02
CA PRO A 70 0.88 -6.17 21.61
C PRO A 70 -0.53 -6.69 21.23
N ASN A 71 -1.56 -6.40 22.03
CA ASN A 71 -2.88 -6.99 21.79
C ASN A 71 -3.63 -6.30 20.64
N SER A 72 -4.16 -7.09 19.70
CA SER A 72 -5.07 -6.59 18.65
C SER A 72 -6.24 -5.88 19.32
N ILE A 73 -6.40 -4.58 19.06
CA ILE A 73 -7.46 -3.75 19.64
C ILE A 73 -8.83 -4.37 19.35
N ALA A 74 -8.99 -4.98 18.17
CA ALA A 74 -10.20 -5.68 17.77
C ALA A 74 -10.50 -6.90 18.66
N THR A 75 -9.50 -7.73 18.99
CA THR A 75 -9.72 -8.89 19.87
C THR A 75 -9.98 -8.46 21.30
N ALA A 76 -9.30 -7.43 21.80
CA ALA A 76 -9.56 -6.86 23.12
C ALA A 76 -10.98 -6.28 23.23
N THR A 77 -11.47 -5.64 22.17
CA THR A 77 -12.85 -5.10 22.10
C THR A 77 -13.86 -6.23 22.17
N MET A 78 -13.64 -7.30 21.40
CA MET A 78 -14.55 -8.44 21.37
C MET A 78 -14.51 -9.26 22.65
N GLN A 79 -13.36 -9.33 23.31
CA GLN A 79 -13.24 -9.89 24.66
C GLN A 79 -14.10 -9.09 25.65
N ALA A 80 -14.05 -7.76 25.59
CA ALA A 80 -14.83 -6.90 26.48
C ALA A 80 -16.34 -6.98 26.20
N ALA A 81 -16.74 -7.13 24.95
CA ALA A 81 -18.15 -7.17 24.55
C ALA A 81 -18.81 -8.55 24.70
N LEU A 82 -18.11 -9.63 24.36
CA LEU A 82 -18.67 -10.98 24.19
C LEU A 82 -17.90 -12.06 24.97
N GLY A 83 -16.91 -11.68 25.77
CA GLY A 83 -16.08 -12.60 26.55
C GLY A 83 -15.15 -13.47 25.68
N PRO A 84 -14.68 -14.62 26.21
CA PRO A 84 -13.69 -15.48 25.54
C PRO A 84 -14.11 -15.97 24.15
N ALA A 85 -15.41 -16.23 23.95
CA ALA A 85 -15.94 -16.66 22.65
C ALA A 85 -15.80 -15.57 21.58
N GLY A 86 -15.98 -14.30 21.97
CA GLY A 86 -15.79 -13.16 21.08
C GLY A 86 -14.37 -13.02 20.55
N THR A 87 -13.38 -13.32 21.39
CA THR A 87 -11.96 -13.29 20.99
C THR A 87 -11.65 -14.32 19.92
N VAL A 88 -12.14 -15.56 20.08
CA VAL A 88 -11.93 -16.62 19.08
C VAL A 88 -12.61 -16.27 17.76
N LEU A 89 -13.86 -15.79 17.82
CA LEU A 89 -14.60 -15.38 16.62
C LEU A 89 -13.88 -14.26 15.87
N MET A 90 -13.39 -13.25 16.59
CA MET A 90 -12.63 -12.14 15.98
C MET A 90 -11.29 -12.59 15.41
N ALA A 91 -10.57 -13.49 16.11
CA ALA A 91 -9.32 -14.05 15.59
C ALA A 91 -9.57 -14.81 14.27
N VAL A 92 -10.63 -15.61 14.19
CA VAL A 92 -11.02 -16.31 12.94
C VAL A 92 -11.37 -15.32 11.84
N ALA A 93 -12.16 -14.28 12.15
CA ALA A 93 -12.50 -13.24 11.18
C ALA A 93 -11.27 -12.50 10.64
N ILE A 94 -10.32 -12.13 11.51
CA ILE A 94 -9.04 -11.50 11.14
C ILE A 94 -8.24 -12.45 10.24
N MET A 95 -8.16 -13.74 10.57
CA MET A 95 -7.46 -14.72 9.74
C MET A 95 -8.06 -14.79 8.34
N ILE A 96 -9.38 -15.00 8.22
CA ILE A 96 -10.08 -15.08 6.93
C ILE A 96 -9.85 -13.80 6.11
N SER A 97 -10.00 -12.63 6.74
CA SER A 97 -9.79 -11.34 6.08
C SER A 97 -8.34 -11.15 5.59
N THR A 98 -7.36 -11.53 6.41
CA THR A 98 -5.94 -11.38 6.08
C THR A 98 -5.55 -12.33 4.94
N PHE A 99 -6.03 -13.58 4.97
CA PHE A 99 -5.83 -14.54 3.88
C PHE A 99 -6.49 -14.07 2.58
N GLY A 100 -7.72 -13.54 2.65
CA GLY A 100 -8.43 -12.99 1.50
C GLY A 100 -7.69 -11.82 0.87
N CYS A 101 -7.23 -10.87 1.69
CA CYS A 101 -6.43 -9.72 1.24
C CYS A 101 -5.12 -10.17 0.58
N ASN A 102 -4.37 -11.08 1.22
CA ASN A 102 -3.13 -11.62 0.68
C ASN A 102 -3.33 -12.29 -0.68
N ASN A 103 -4.39 -13.10 -0.83
CA ASN A 103 -4.71 -13.72 -2.11
C ASN A 103 -4.93 -12.67 -3.22
N GLY A 104 -5.67 -11.59 -2.92
CA GLY A 104 -5.88 -10.49 -3.86
C GLY A 104 -4.58 -9.78 -4.25
N LEU A 105 -3.72 -9.48 -3.27
CA LEU A 105 -2.43 -8.82 -3.51
C LEU A 105 -1.44 -9.70 -4.28
N ILE A 106 -1.47 -11.02 -4.09
CA ILE A 106 -0.65 -11.97 -4.84
C ILE A 106 -1.06 -11.98 -6.32
N LEU A 107 -2.37 -12.01 -6.60
CA LEU A 107 -2.88 -11.97 -7.97
C LEU A 107 -2.58 -10.64 -8.67
N ALA A 108 -2.73 -9.52 -7.97
CA ALA A 108 -2.44 -8.19 -8.51
C ALA A 108 -0.93 -7.98 -8.74
N GLY A 109 -0.09 -8.39 -7.78
CA GLY A 109 1.38 -8.24 -7.86
C GLY A 109 1.97 -8.97 -9.06
N ALA A 110 1.52 -10.20 -9.33
CA ALA A 110 1.98 -10.99 -10.46
C ALA A 110 1.70 -10.33 -11.83
N ARG A 111 0.58 -9.59 -11.96
CA ARG A 111 0.23 -8.85 -13.18
C ARG A 111 1.19 -7.70 -13.46
N VAL A 112 1.68 -7.03 -12.42
CA VAL A 112 2.66 -5.94 -12.56
C VAL A 112 3.99 -6.47 -13.10
N SER A 113 4.51 -7.55 -12.52
CA SER A 113 5.75 -8.19 -13.00
C SER A 113 5.60 -8.78 -14.42
N TYR A 114 4.41 -9.27 -14.77
CA TYR A 114 4.10 -9.73 -16.11
C TYR A 114 4.12 -8.58 -17.14
N ALA A 115 3.44 -7.47 -16.85
CA ALA A 115 3.43 -6.29 -17.71
C ALA A 115 4.84 -5.71 -17.91
N MET A 116 5.63 -5.58 -16.84
CA MET A 116 7.01 -5.08 -16.93
C MET A 116 7.92 -5.98 -17.77
N ALA A 117 7.69 -7.30 -17.77
CA ALA A 117 8.44 -8.22 -18.61
C ALA A 117 8.07 -8.09 -20.10
N HIS A 118 6.80 -7.81 -20.42
CA HIS A 118 6.37 -7.54 -21.78
C HIS A 118 6.96 -6.23 -22.33
N ASP A 119 7.15 -5.23 -21.47
CA ASP A 119 7.87 -3.98 -21.79
C ASP A 119 9.41 -4.16 -21.82
N ARG A 120 9.92 -5.39 -21.61
CA ARG A 120 11.34 -5.74 -21.49
C ARG A 120 12.11 -4.96 -20.41
N LEU A 121 11.39 -4.44 -19.42
CA LEU A 121 11.94 -3.70 -18.28
C LEU A 121 12.20 -4.60 -17.05
N PHE A 122 11.95 -5.90 -17.19
CA PHE A 122 12.14 -6.89 -16.14
C PHE A 122 12.52 -8.26 -16.73
N PHE A 123 12.80 -9.25 -15.87
CA PHE A 123 13.20 -10.59 -16.32
C PHE A 123 12.19 -11.19 -17.31
N SER A 124 12.63 -11.50 -18.54
CA SER A 124 11.76 -12.04 -19.60
C SER A 124 10.97 -13.30 -19.18
N ARG A 125 11.54 -14.11 -18.28
CA ARG A 125 10.86 -15.31 -17.73
C ARG A 125 9.60 -15.01 -16.91
N THR A 126 9.45 -13.83 -16.30
CA THR A 126 8.23 -13.47 -15.57
C THR A 126 7.08 -13.06 -16.48
N GLY A 127 7.37 -12.83 -17.77
CA GLY A 127 6.38 -12.60 -18.83
C GLY A 127 5.88 -13.89 -19.50
N VAL A 128 6.42 -15.05 -19.14
CA VAL A 128 5.99 -16.33 -19.70
C VAL A 128 4.82 -16.89 -18.90
N LEU A 129 3.69 -17.11 -19.57
CA LEU A 129 2.53 -17.79 -18.99
C LEU A 129 2.73 -19.31 -19.06
N ASN A 130 2.39 -20.01 -17.98
CA ASN A 130 2.34 -21.47 -17.98
C ASN A 130 1.11 -21.98 -18.78
N ALA A 131 1.00 -23.29 -19.00
CA ALA A 131 -0.11 -23.95 -19.72
C ALA A 131 -1.52 -23.60 -19.20
N ARG A 132 -1.64 -23.08 -17.98
CA ARG A 132 -2.89 -22.61 -17.36
C ARG A 132 -3.06 -21.08 -17.39
N HIS A 133 -2.30 -20.36 -18.21
CA HIS A 133 -2.33 -18.90 -18.33
C HIS A 133 -1.96 -18.14 -17.04
N VAL A 134 -1.11 -18.73 -16.20
CA VAL A 134 -0.64 -18.12 -14.94
C VAL A 134 0.85 -17.81 -15.05
N PRO A 135 1.31 -16.59 -14.67
CA PRO A 135 2.73 -16.23 -14.62
C PRO A 135 3.42 -16.85 -13.40
N SER A 136 3.77 -18.15 -13.49
CA SER A 136 4.32 -18.92 -12.37
C SER A 136 5.68 -18.39 -11.86
N ALA A 137 6.55 -17.95 -12.77
CA ALA A 137 7.85 -17.39 -12.40
C ALA A 137 7.72 -16.05 -11.65
N ALA A 138 6.74 -15.22 -12.01
CA ALA A 138 6.45 -13.97 -11.29
C ALA A 138 5.98 -14.25 -9.86
N LEU A 139 5.08 -15.24 -9.70
CA LEU A 139 4.58 -15.66 -8.38
C LEU A 139 5.69 -16.21 -7.49
N LEU A 140 6.58 -17.04 -8.02
CA LEU A 140 7.72 -17.57 -7.27
C LEU A 140 8.68 -16.47 -6.85
N LEU A 141 9.00 -15.54 -7.74
CA LEU A 141 9.87 -14.41 -7.42
C LEU A 141 9.26 -13.51 -6.34
N GLN A 142 7.97 -13.19 -6.45
CA GLN A 142 7.24 -12.44 -5.45
C GLN A 142 7.24 -13.16 -4.10
N GLY A 143 7.03 -14.48 -4.09
CA GLY A 143 7.05 -15.30 -2.88
C GLY A 143 8.42 -15.34 -2.19
N VAL A 144 9.49 -15.53 -2.98
CA VAL A 144 10.87 -15.50 -2.46
C VAL A 144 11.21 -14.12 -1.89
N TRP A 145 10.84 -13.06 -2.59
CA TRP A 145 11.09 -11.68 -2.14
C TRP A 145 10.29 -11.35 -0.87
N ALA A 146 9.02 -11.73 -0.81
CA ALA A 146 8.19 -11.57 0.39
C ALA A 146 8.81 -12.33 1.58
N ALA A 147 9.19 -13.59 1.39
CA ALA A 147 9.86 -14.37 2.43
C ALA A 147 11.15 -13.71 2.92
N LEU A 148 11.99 -13.21 2.00
CA LEU A 148 13.23 -12.52 2.32
C LEU A 148 13.01 -11.24 3.12
N LEU A 149 11.91 -10.52 2.87
CA LEU A 149 11.58 -9.29 3.61
C LEU A 149 10.88 -9.56 4.95
N THR A 150 10.13 -10.67 5.09
CA THR A 150 9.34 -10.96 6.29
C THR A 150 10.02 -11.89 7.30
N LEU A 151 10.94 -12.76 6.85
CA LEU A 151 11.65 -13.71 7.72
C LEU A 151 12.74 -13.10 8.60
N PRO A 152 13.46 -12.03 8.20
CA PRO A 152 14.41 -11.37 9.09
C PRO A 152 13.72 -10.87 10.36
N ARG A 153 14.39 -10.94 11.51
CA ARG A 153 13.91 -10.29 12.74
C ARG A 153 14.60 -8.96 12.92
N THR A 154 13.84 -7.96 13.36
CA THR A 154 14.37 -6.64 13.67
C THR A 154 14.72 -6.58 15.15
N VAL A 155 15.94 -6.13 15.42
CA VAL A 155 16.43 -5.90 16.78
C VAL A 155 16.28 -4.42 17.04
N THR A 156 15.29 -4.04 17.86
CA THR A 156 15.10 -2.64 18.27
C THR A 156 15.64 -2.50 19.67
N THR A 157 16.74 -1.76 19.82
CA THR A 157 17.29 -1.39 21.12
C THR A 157 16.69 -0.05 21.52
N ASP A 158 15.86 -0.03 22.56
CA ASP A 158 15.33 1.23 23.08
C ASP A 158 16.47 2.07 23.67
N ALA A 159 16.70 3.26 23.11
CA ALA A 159 17.79 4.15 23.47
C ALA A 159 17.70 4.70 24.90
N ARG A 160 16.53 4.60 25.57
CA ARG A 160 16.34 5.06 26.95
C ARG A 160 16.48 3.97 28.00
N THR A 161 16.20 2.72 27.65
CA THR A 161 16.16 1.59 28.60
C THR A 161 17.21 0.52 28.31
N GLY A 162 17.89 0.57 27.16
CA GLY A 162 18.82 -0.46 26.72
C GLY A 162 18.15 -1.81 26.42
N ALA A 163 16.82 -1.88 26.49
CA ALA A 163 16.08 -3.11 26.30
C ALA A 163 16.08 -3.50 24.81
N VAL A 164 16.64 -4.68 24.54
CA VAL A 164 16.66 -5.28 23.20
C VAL A 164 15.33 -5.99 22.98
N THR A 165 14.44 -5.37 22.21
CA THR A 165 13.17 -5.98 21.82
C THR A 165 13.32 -6.62 20.44
N TYR A 166 13.13 -7.93 20.37
CA TYR A 166 13.04 -8.67 19.12
C TYR A 166 11.65 -8.47 18.51
N GLY A 167 11.55 -7.55 17.56
CA GLY A 167 10.33 -7.28 16.81
C GLY A 167 10.25 -8.07 15.51
N ASN A 168 9.10 -7.94 14.83
CA ASN A 168 8.95 -8.34 13.44
C ASN A 168 9.20 -7.11 12.54
N VAL A 169 9.76 -7.31 11.34
CA VAL A 169 9.96 -6.25 10.34
C VAL A 169 8.62 -5.67 9.87
N TYR A 170 7.48 -6.31 10.15
CA TYR A 170 6.15 -5.87 9.73
C TYR A 170 5.92 -4.36 9.84
N THR A 171 6.03 -3.76 11.03
CA THR A 171 5.80 -2.31 11.20
C THR A 171 6.81 -1.46 10.42
N GLN A 172 8.06 -1.92 10.33
CA GLN A 172 9.09 -1.23 9.56
C GLN A 172 8.81 -1.30 8.06
N LEU A 173 8.35 -2.45 7.54
CA LEU A 173 7.94 -2.61 6.14
C LEU A 173 6.81 -1.63 5.78
N LEU A 174 5.85 -1.43 6.68
CA LEU A 174 4.80 -0.41 6.49
C LEU A 174 5.41 0.99 6.38
N GLU A 175 6.31 1.34 7.30
CA GLU A 175 7.01 2.63 7.27
C GLU A 175 7.91 2.80 6.03
N TYR A 176 8.37 1.72 5.40
CA TYR A 176 9.16 1.78 4.16
C TYR A 176 8.29 2.08 2.93
N ILE A 177 7.12 1.44 2.85
CA ILE A 177 6.27 1.46 1.64
C ILE A 177 5.47 2.76 1.56
N ILE A 178 4.87 3.23 2.65
CA ILE A 178 3.99 4.41 2.65
C ILE A 178 4.64 5.67 2.04
N PRO A 179 5.86 6.11 2.44
CA PRO A 179 6.46 7.31 1.86
C PRO A 179 6.80 7.13 0.37
N ALA A 180 7.23 5.92 -0.04
CA ALA A 180 7.48 5.61 -1.44
C ALA A 180 6.19 5.70 -2.28
N ASP A 181 5.11 5.07 -1.83
CA ASP A 181 3.80 5.10 -2.47
C ASP A 181 3.26 6.53 -2.61
N LEU A 182 3.37 7.34 -1.55
CA LEU A 182 2.90 8.73 -1.58
C LEU A 182 3.63 9.59 -2.62
N VAL A 183 4.93 9.38 -2.82
CA VAL A 183 5.69 10.07 -3.87
C VAL A 183 5.16 9.67 -5.24
N PHE A 184 4.98 8.37 -5.51
CA PHE A 184 4.45 7.91 -6.79
C PHE A 184 3.00 8.34 -7.03
N TYR A 185 2.15 8.39 -6.01
CA TYR A 185 0.80 8.93 -6.14
C TYR A 185 0.81 10.44 -6.41
N ALA A 186 1.68 11.21 -5.75
CA ALA A 186 1.82 12.64 -6.05
C ALA A 186 2.27 12.87 -7.49
N LEU A 187 3.22 12.07 -7.99
CA LEU A 187 3.65 12.10 -9.39
C LEU A 187 2.52 11.70 -10.36
N MET A 188 1.76 10.65 -10.03
CA MET A 188 0.61 10.20 -10.82
C MET A 188 -0.47 11.30 -10.94
N VAL A 189 -0.81 11.96 -9.84
CA VAL A 189 -1.75 13.09 -9.83
C VAL A 189 -1.17 14.30 -10.57
N GLY A 190 0.13 14.57 -10.40
CA GLY A 190 0.84 15.60 -11.16
C GLY A 190 0.81 15.35 -12.67
N ALA A 191 0.92 14.09 -13.09
CA ALA A 191 0.83 13.70 -14.51
C ALA A 191 -0.53 14.07 -15.11
N VAL A 192 -1.63 14.04 -14.35
CA VAL A 192 -2.95 14.50 -14.83
C VAL A 192 -2.92 16.00 -15.18
N ILE A 193 -2.22 16.82 -14.39
CA ILE A 193 -2.07 18.25 -14.64
C ILE A 193 -1.22 18.48 -15.91
N VAL A 194 -0.11 17.74 -16.03
CA VAL A 194 0.78 17.82 -17.20
C VAL A 194 0.08 17.34 -18.48
N LEU A 195 -0.65 16.22 -18.44
CA LEU A 195 -1.33 15.63 -19.58
C LEU A 195 -2.47 16.53 -20.08
N ARG A 196 -3.09 17.32 -19.19
CA ARG A 196 -4.07 18.34 -19.60
C ARG A 196 -3.47 19.47 -20.42
N ARG A 197 -2.17 19.77 -20.25
CA ARG A 197 -1.43 20.74 -21.06
C ARG A 197 -0.84 20.11 -22.33
N ARG A 198 -0.30 18.90 -22.25
CA ARG A 198 0.36 18.22 -23.38
C ARG A 198 -0.60 17.59 -24.38
N SER A 199 -1.76 17.12 -23.94
CA SER A 199 -2.75 16.45 -24.78
C SER A 199 -4.16 16.97 -24.46
N PRO A 200 -4.47 18.22 -24.83
CA PRO A 200 -5.74 18.86 -24.52
C PRO A 200 -6.95 18.14 -25.13
N ASP A 201 -6.79 17.61 -26.36
CA ASP A 201 -7.89 17.05 -27.16
C ASP A 201 -8.13 15.54 -26.96
N ALA A 202 -7.34 14.89 -26.10
CA ALA A 202 -7.54 13.48 -25.82
C ALA A 202 -8.95 13.22 -25.23
N PRO A 203 -9.65 12.14 -25.65
CA PRO A 203 -10.96 11.81 -25.10
C PRO A 203 -10.83 11.49 -23.61
N ARG A 204 -11.64 12.16 -22.78
CA ARG A 204 -11.62 12.03 -21.31
C ARG A 204 -12.99 11.57 -20.82
N PRO A 205 -13.21 10.24 -20.69
CA PRO A 205 -14.45 9.68 -20.16
C PRO A 205 -14.78 10.15 -18.74
N TYR A 206 -13.74 10.44 -17.95
CA TYR A 206 -13.84 11.01 -16.61
C TYR A 206 -13.08 12.33 -16.51
N ARG A 207 -13.67 13.31 -15.82
CA ARG A 207 -13.03 14.59 -15.47
C ARG A 207 -13.14 14.79 -13.97
N THR A 208 -11.99 14.98 -13.31
CA THR A 208 -11.94 15.23 -11.88
C THR A 208 -12.72 16.51 -11.52
N PRO A 209 -13.74 16.44 -10.64
CA PRO A 209 -14.43 17.61 -10.14
C PRO A 209 -13.47 18.49 -9.34
N GLY A 210 -13.65 19.81 -9.37
CA GLY A 210 -12.79 20.75 -8.65
C GLY A 210 -11.36 20.86 -9.20
N TYR A 211 -11.12 20.48 -10.45
CA TYR A 211 -9.84 20.73 -11.11
C TYR A 211 -9.60 22.25 -11.31
N PRO A 212 -8.39 22.78 -11.07
CA PRO A 212 -7.16 22.09 -10.65
C PRO A 212 -6.95 21.97 -9.13
N PHE A 213 -7.85 22.53 -8.32
CA PHE A 213 -7.71 22.62 -6.87
C PHE A 213 -7.59 21.24 -6.20
N VAL A 214 -8.46 20.28 -6.55
CA VAL A 214 -8.46 18.94 -5.93
C VAL A 214 -7.11 18.21 -6.14
N PRO A 215 -6.57 18.10 -7.37
CA PRO A 215 -5.22 17.57 -7.58
C PRO A 215 -4.11 18.34 -6.85
N LEU A 216 -4.19 19.67 -6.81
CA LEU A 216 -3.16 20.50 -6.19
C LEU A 216 -3.12 20.28 -4.68
N VAL A 217 -4.29 20.29 -4.03
CA VAL A 217 -4.41 20.01 -2.59
C VAL A 217 -3.87 18.62 -2.27
N TYR A 218 -4.18 17.61 -3.09
CA TYR A 218 -3.65 16.26 -2.91
C TYR A 218 -2.12 16.24 -2.95
N ILE A 219 -1.51 16.87 -3.96
CA ILE A 219 -0.04 16.92 -4.09
C ILE A 219 0.57 17.61 -2.87
N VAL A 220 0.03 18.75 -2.44
CA VAL A 220 0.52 19.47 -1.27
C VAL A 220 0.44 18.61 -0.01
N LEU A 221 -0.71 17.96 0.25
CA LEU A 221 -0.87 17.09 1.42
C LEU A 221 0.05 15.88 1.38
N ALA A 222 0.18 15.22 0.22
CA ALA A 222 1.09 14.10 0.03
C ALA A 222 2.55 14.52 0.26
N THR A 223 2.97 15.66 -0.28
CA THR A 223 4.32 16.21 -0.05
C THR A 223 4.56 16.53 1.42
N LEU A 224 3.62 17.19 2.10
CA LEU A 224 3.74 17.49 3.53
C LEU A 224 3.86 16.22 4.37
N LEU A 225 3.09 15.17 4.07
CA LEU A 225 3.18 13.88 4.76
C LEU A 225 4.52 13.19 4.51
N VAL A 226 5.01 13.18 3.26
CA VAL A 226 6.34 12.63 2.94
C VAL A 226 7.43 13.36 3.71
N LEU A 227 7.40 14.69 3.75
CA LEU A 227 8.37 15.49 4.52
C LEU A 227 8.32 15.17 6.01
N ASP A 228 7.13 15.00 6.58
CA ASP A 228 6.96 14.67 7.98
C ASP A 228 7.50 13.26 8.30
N LEU A 229 7.28 12.28 7.42
CA LEU A 229 7.81 10.92 7.58
C LEU A 229 9.34 10.87 7.48
N ILE A 230 9.92 11.61 6.54
CA ILE A 230 11.38 11.75 6.40
C ILE A 230 11.98 12.35 7.68
N TYR A 231 11.32 13.35 8.27
CA TYR A 231 11.80 14.00 9.49
C TYR A 231 11.65 13.12 10.73
N LEU A 232 10.53 12.41 10.88
CA LEU A 232 10.19 11.67 12.10
C LEU A 232 10.82 10.27 12.16
N ALA A 233 10.98 9.63 11.02
CA ALA A 233 11.47 8.27 10.92
C ALA A 233 12.50 8.16 9.77
N PRO A 234 13.62 8.91 9.84
CA PRO A 234 14.63 8.90 8.77
C PRO A 234 15.30 7.55 8.59
N SER A 235 15.47 6.79 9.68
CA SER A 235 16.07 5.45 9.64
C SER A 235 15.23 4.43 8.88
N THR A 236 13.90 4.56 8.90
CA THR A 236 13.00 3.63 8.20
C THR A 236 12.60 4.18 6.82
N SER A 237 12.15 5.42 6.75
CA SER A 237 11.78 6.06 5.48
C SER A 237 12.95 6.14 4.49
N GLY A 238 14.17 6.38 5.00
CA GLY A 238 15.38 6.41 4.18
C GLY A 238 15.67 5.08 3.48
N ILE A 239 15.44 3.95 4.16
CA ILE A 239 15.58 2.62 3.56
C ILE A 239 14.54 2.41 2.46
N GLY A 240 13.28 2.84 2.69
CA GLY A 240 12.24 2.80 1.66
C GLY A 240 12.65 3.55 0.39
N PHE A 241 13.16 4.78 0.52
CA PHE A 241 13.67 5.54 -0.62
C PHE A 241 14.90 4.90 -1.27
N LEU A 242 15.81 4.32 -0.49
CA LEU A 242 16.95 3.60 -1.04
C LEU A 242 16.50 2.41 -1.89
N ILE A 243 15.49 1.65 -1.45
CA ILE A 243 14.93 0.54 -2.23
C ILE A 243 14.29 1.05 -3.54
N VAL A 244 13.62 2.20 -3.53
CA VAL A 244 13.10 2.81 -4.76
C VAL A 244 14.24 3.26 -5.68
N LEU A 245 15.28 3.89 -5.11
CA LEU A 245 16.42 4.42 -5.86
C LEU A 245 17.29 3.31 -6.46
N THR A 246 17.40 2.13 -5.84
CA THR A 246 18.08 0.97 -6.45
C THR A 246 17.34 0.45 -7.69
N GLY A 247 16.07 0.82 -7.88
CA GLY A 247 15.34 0.61 -9.13
C GLY A 247 15.92 1.38 -10.33
N LEU A 248 16.52 2.57 -10.11
CA LEU A 248 17.12 3.38 -11.18
C LEU A 248 18.31 2.68 -11.88
N PRO A 249 19.36 2.21 -11.18
CA PRO A 249 20.47 1.53 -11.83
C PRO A 249 20.01 0.26 -12.53
N VAL A 250 19.09 -0.50 -11.93
CA VAL A 250 18.51 -1.70 -12.54
C VAL A 250 17.76 -1.37 -13.83
N TYR A 251 16.95 -0.31 -13.82
CA TYR A 251 16.25 0.18 -15.02
C TYR A 251 17.22 0.56 -16.14
N PHE A 252 18.29 1.32 -15.85
CA PHE A 252 19.26 1.71 -16.86
C PHE A 252 20.07 0.52 -17.40
N LEU A 253 20.40 -0.47 -16.57
CA LEU A 253 21.07 -1.69 -17.01
C LEU A 253 20.21 -2.50 -17.96
N TRP A 254 18.92 -2.69 -17.65
CA TRP A 254 18.00 -3.42 -18.54
C TRP A 254 17.69 -2.65 -19.82
N ARG A 255 17.49 -1.33 -19.75
CA ARG A 255 17.25 -0.51 -20.95
C ARG A 255 18.42 -0.59 -21.94
N LYS A 256 19.68 -0.58 -21.45
CA LYS A 256 20.86 -0.76 -22.30
C LYS A 256 20.88 -2.12 -22.98
N LYS A 257 20.51 -3.18 -22.26
CA LYS A 257 20.48 -4.55 -22.80
C LYS A 257 19.43 -4.73 -23.90
N VAL A 258 18.27 -4.07 -23.77
CA VAL A 258 17.23 -4.07 -24.82
C VAL A 258 17.67 -3.30 -26.06
N SER A 259 18.40 -2.19 -25.89
CA SER A 259 18.93 -1.42 -27.02
C SER A 259 20.10 -2.10 -27.75
N SER A 260 20.78 -3.07 -27.12
CA SER A 260 21.86 -3.85 -27.74
C SER A 260 21.40 -5.13 -28.45
N GLU A 261 20.14 -5.53 -28.25
CA GLU A 261 19.50 -6.67 -28.94
C GLU A 261 18.66 -6.22 -30.17
N GLN A 262 18.66 -4.92 -30.50
CA GLN A 262 18.10 -4.34 -31.73
C GLN A 262 19.23 -4.01 -32.71
#